data_AF-A0A1V5CJV0-F1
#
_entry.id   AF-A0A1V5CJV0-F1
#
_cell.length_a   1.000
_cell.length_b   1.000
_cell.length_c   1.000
_cell.angle_alpha   90.00
_cell.angle_beta   90.00
_cell.angle_gamma   90.00
#
_symmetry.space_group_name_H-M   'P 1'
#
loop_
_entity.id
_entity.type
_entity.pdbx_description
1 polymer ?
#
loop_
_entity_poly.entity_id
_entity_poly.type
_entity_poly.pdbx_seq_one_letter_code
_entity_poly.pdbx_strand_id
1 'polypeptide(L)'
;MGYTYIYDVTMVNERKKNILELFIEEKMKSYVEPQRAGTAKGDRIGFSSTKYLMTLFALAFGTKKEMAERSGVSYALLRKWHGEKEFKKTIERHRKEFTELFVSQVRSLAVDAKKITDEFYSRPVDEIINLQKPVPDYSGLGTGYAQETLDALEDALGSLISEAGEKQDISLLFTVLDVSEILETCFLRYQGGLDLEVAASEAHLNVSRGIDNKAFIYGRLAIVRAAKEALIHPDRFNEEDKKRIILGLSSFERYFERRIGAEEERNEDEETE
;
A
#
# COMPACT_ATOMS: atom_id res chain seq x y z
N MET A 1 -24.77 -6.17 -32.64
CA MET A 1 -23.47 -5.49 -32.62
C MET A 1 -22.86 -5.72 -31.25
N GLY A 2 -21.96 -6.71 -31.14
CA GLY A 2 -21.27 -7.02 -29.88
C GLY A 2 -20.09 -6.07 -29.73
N TYR A 3 -20.14 -5.19 -28.73
CA TYR A 3 -18.99 -4.40 -28.33
C TYR A 3 -18.09 -5.28 -27.49
N THR A 4 -17.17 -5.99 -28.13
CA THR A 4 -16.05 -6.64 -27.45
C THR A 4 -15.03 -5.54 -27.15
N TYR A 5 -15.27 -4.74 -26.10
CA TYR A 5 -14.18 -3.98 -25.49
C TYR A 5 -13.36 -4.95 -24.67
N ILE A 6 -12.40 -5.55 -25.35
CA ILE A 6 -11.25 -6.17 -24.72
C ILE A 6 -10.56 -5.01 -24.01
N TYR A 7 -10.47 -5.06 -22.68
CA TYR A 7 -9.34 -4.42 -22.01
C TYR A 7 -8.13 -4.96 -22.75
N ASP A 8 -7.53 -4.17 -23.63
CA ASP A 8 -6.31 -4.57 -24.29
C ASP A 8 -5.20 -4.46 -23.23
N VAL A 9 -5.16 -5.47 -22.36
CA VAL A 9 -4.13 -5.67 -21.33
C VAL A 9 -2.74 -5.74 -21.99
N THR A 10 -2.66 -5.79 -23.33
CA THR A 10 -1.41 -5.88 -24.09
C THR A 10 -0.78 -4.55 -24.49
N MET A 11 -1.42 -3.40 -24.22
CA MET A 11 -0.86 -2.06 -24.51
C MET A 11 -0.50 -1.27 -23.25
N VAL A 12 -0.01 -1.98 -22.23
CA VAL A 12 0.72 -1.35 -21.12
C VAL A 12 2.19 -1.66 -21.38
N ASN A 13 3.05 -0.65 -21.29
CA ASN A 13 4.49 -0.84 -21.04
C ASN A 13 4.70 -2.03 -20.08
N GLU A 14 5.84 -2.72 -20.12
CA GLU A 14 6.19 -3.82 -19.19
C GLU A 14 6.33 -3.36 -17.72
N ARG A 15 5.42 -2.53 -17.22
CA ARG A 15 5.30 -2.17 -15.83
C ARG A 15 4.85 -3.41 -15.07
N LYS A 16 5.54 -3.66 -13.96
CA LYS A 16 5.20 -4.71 -13.02
C LYS A 16 3.78 -4.44 -12.49
N LYS A 17 2.87 -5.41 -12.69
CA LYS A 17 1.49 -5.31 -12.17
C LYS A 17 1.51 -5.26 -10.65
N ASN A 18 0.66 -4.41 -10.07
CA ASN A 18 0.50 -4.36 -8.62
C ASN A 18 -0.45 -5.45 -8.11
N ILE A 19 -0.51 -5.64 -6.78
CA ILE A 19 -1.30 -6.73 -6.20
C ILE A 19 -2.80 -6.62 -6.48
N LEU A 20 -3.34 -5.40 -6.63
CA LEU A 20 -4.76 -5.20 -6.95
C LEU A 20 -5.06 -5.58 -8.39
N GLU A 21 -4.21 -5.19 -9.33
CA GLU A 21 -4.32 -5.59 -10.74
C GLU A 21 -4.26 -7.12 -10.86
N LEU A 22 -3.32 -7.78 -10.17
CA LEU A 22 -3.21 -9.24 -10.13
C LEU A 22 -4.47 -9.89 -9.52
N PHE A 23 -4.99 -9.33 -8.42
CA PHE A 23 -6.23 -9.80 -7.79
C PHE A 23 -7.43 -9.70 -8.74
N ILE A 24 -7.59 -8.57 -9.45
CA ILE A 24 -8.67 -8.36 -10.42
C ILE A 24 -8.56 -9.37 -11.56
N GLU A 25 -7.36 -9.56 -12.11
CA GLU A 25 -7.12 -10.51 -13.19
C GLU A 25 -7.44 -11.95 -12.79
N GLU A 26 -7.01 -12.37 -11.59
CA GLU A 26 -7.32 -13.69 -11.07
C GLU A 26 -8.83 -13.90 -10.86
N LYS A 27 -9.52 -12.89 -10.31
CA LYS A 27 -10.98 -12.94 -10.10
C LYS A 27 -11.74 -12.97 -11.42
N MET A 28 -11.29 -12.26 -12.43
CA MET A 28 -11.91 -12.28 -13.76
C MET A 28 -11.65 -13.60 -14.50
N LYS A 29 -10.43 -14.13 -14.40
CA LYS A 29 -10.06 -15.41 -15.02
C LYS A 29 -10.86 -16.59 -14.42
N SER A 30 -11.17 -16.53 -13.14
CA SER A 30 -11.95 -17.54 -12.43
C SER A 30 -13.47 -17.35 -12.52
N TYR A 31 -13.95 -16.21 -13.03
CA TYR A 31 -15.37 -15.91 -13.11
C TYR A 31 -16.05 -16.65 -14.25
N VAL A 32 -17.15 -17.35 -13.95
CA VAL A 32 -18.01 -18.01 -14.94
C VAL A 32 -19.36 -17.32 -14.98
N GLU A 33 -19.67 -16.68 -16.10
CA GLU A 33 -20.93 -15.96 -16.28
C GLU A 33 -22.13 -16.94 -16.28
N PRO A 34 -23.12 -16.74 -15.38
CA PRO A 34 -24.29 -17.60 -15.29
C PRO A 34 -25.12 -17.55 -16.56
N GLN A 35 -25.39 -18.73 -17.12
CA GLN A 35 -26.24 -18.88 -18.30
C GLN A 35 -27.72 -18.85 -17.91
N ARG A 36 -28.57 -18.32 -18.81
CA ARG A 36 -30.04 -18.28 -18.62
C ARG A 36 -30.75 -19.64 -18.75
N ALA A 37 -30.04 -20.70 -19.11
CA ALA A 37 -30.65 -21.97 -19.48
C ALA A 37 -31.42 -22.57 -18.29
N GLY A 38 -32.74 -22.65 -18.41
CA GLY A 38 -33.63 -23.25 -17.40
C GLY A 38 -34.08 -22.31 -16.27
N THR A 39 -33.69 -21.04 -16.27
CA THR A 39 -34.13 -20.07 -15.26
C THR A 39 -35.53 -19.53 -15.61
N ALA A 40 -36.49 -19.59 -14.69
CA ALA A 40 -37.87 -19.17 -14.97
C ALA A 40 -37.92 -17.66 -15.26
N LYS A 41 -38.90 -17.24 -16.06
CA LYS A 41 -39.11 -15.84 -16.40
C LYS A 41 -39.45 -15.05 -15.13
N GLY A 42 -38.50 -14.27 -14.62
CA GLY A 42 -38.64 -13.46 -13.41
C GLY A 42 -37.58 -13.74 -12.36
N ASP A 43 -36.89 -14.88 -12.45
CA ASP A 43 -35.79 -15.22 -11.55
C ASP A 43 -34.55 -14.38 -11.86
N ARG A 44 -33.82 -14.04 -10.80
CA ARG A 44 -32.56 -13.30 -10.94
C ARG A 44 -31.50 -14.22 -11.54
N ILE A 45 -31.07 -13.88 -12.74
CA ILE A 45 -29.80 -14.35 -13.28
C ILE A 45 -28.68 -13.60 -12.55
N GLY A 46 -27.56 -14.26 -12.28
CA GLY A 46 -26.41 -13.61 -11.64
C GLY A 46 -25.81 -12.49 -12.51
N PHE A 47 -24.63 -12.01 -12.14
CA PHE A 47 -24.02 -10.88 -12.84
C PHE A 47 -23.58 -11.27 -14.25
N SER A 48 -23.63 -10.31 -15.17
CA SER A 48 -22.84 -10.44 -16.39
C SER A 48 -21.37 -10.24 -16.07
N SER A 49 -20.47 -10.68 -16.94
CA SER A 49 -19.01 -10.48 -16.77
C SER A 49 -18.67 -9.00 -16.56
N THR A 50 -19.29 -8.09 -17.32
CA THR A 50 -19.11 -6.65 -17.15
C THR A 50 -19.56 -6.15 -15.78
N LYS A 51 -20.73 -6.62 -15.30
CA LYS A 51 -21.25 -6.21 -14.00
C LYS A 51 -20.39 -6.75 -12.86
N TYR A 52 -19.88 -7.97 -12.98
CA TYR A 52 -18.93 -8.54 -12.03
C TYR A 52 -17.62 -7.76 -12.01
N LEU A 53 -17.04 -7.43 -13.18
CA LEU A 53 -15.85 -6.58 -13.28
C LEU A 53 -16.05 -5.23 -12.57
N MET A 54 -17.24 -4.62 -12.69
CA MET A 54 -17.52 -3.36 -11.99
C MET A 54 -17.50 -3.48 -10.46
N THR A 55 -17.79 -4.67 -9.91
CA THR A 55 -17.64 -4.88 -8.47
C THR A 55 -16.18 -4.93 -8.03
N LEU A 56 -15.29 -5.40 -8.90
CA LEU A 56 -13.84 -5.41 -8.66
C LEU A 56 -13.24 -4.01 -8.83
N PHE A 57 -13.68 -3.27 -9.84
CA PHE A 57 -13.23 -1.88 -10.08
C PHE A 57 -13.63 -0.91 -8.97
N ALA A 58 -14.68 -1.22 -8.22
CA ALA A 58 -15.05 -0.46 -7.03
C ALA A 58 -13.96 -0.53 -5.93
N LEU A 59 -12.97 -1.41 -6.04
CA LEU A 59 -11.82 -1.44 -5.13
C LEU A 59 -10.72 -0.42 -5.49
N ALA A 60 -10.63 -0.04 -6.77
CA ALA A 60 -9.57 0.82 -7.31
C ALA A 60 -10.04 2.27 -7.48
N PHE A 61 -11.23 2.48 -8.04
CA PHE A 61 -11.66 3.82 -8.44
C PHE A 61 -12.54 4.46 -7.37
N GLY A 62 -12.17 5.68 -6.96
CA GLY A 62 -12.90 6.44 -5.94
C GLY A 62 -14.26 6.92 -6.42
N THR A 63 -14.46 7.15 -7.73
CA THR A 63 -15.74 7.64 -8.26
C THR A 63 -16.39 6.71 -9.28
N LYS A 64 -17.72 6.66 -9.24
CA LYS A 64 -18.54 5.99 -10.26
C LYS A 64 -18.35 6.58 -11.66
N LYS A 65 -17.92 7.84 -11.76
CA LYS A 65 -17.66 8.50 -13.04
C LYS A 65 -16.42 7.91 -13.70
N GLU A 66 -15.31 7.82 -12.96
CA GLU A 66 -14.07 7.17 -13.43
C GLU A 66 -14.30 5.70 -13.80
N MET A 67 -15.04 4.96 -12.98
CA MET A 67 -15.41 3.58 -13.29
C MET A 67 -16.18 3.46 -14.60
N ALA A 68 -17.16 4.35 -14.82
CA ALA A 68 -17.98 4.38 -16.02
C ALA A 68 -17.13 4.71 -17.26
N GLU A 69 -16.26 5.71 -17.17
CA GLU A 69 -15.36 6.13 -18.25
C GLU A 69 -14.37 5.01 -18.63
N ARG A 70 -13.72 4.39 -17.64
CA ARG A 70 -12.75 3.31 -17.90
C ARG A 70 -13.39 2.01 -18.39
N SER A 71 -14.65 1.74 -18.04
CA SER A 71 -15.33 0.49 -18.42
C SER A 71 -16.19 0.61 -19.67
N GLY A 72 -16.43 1.82 -20.17
CA GLY A 72 -17.41 2.09 -21.22
C GLY A 72 -18.87 1.83 -20.79
N VAL A 73 -19.13 1.62 -19.51
CA VAL A 73 -20.49 1.45 -18.96
C VAL A 73 -21.08 2.83 -18.71
N SER A 74 -22.35 3.05 -19.09
CA SER A 74 -22.98 4.32 -18.82
C SER A 74 -23.10 4.58 -17.31
N TYR A 75 -22.81 5.83 -16.90
CA TYR A 75 -22.90 6.25 -15.50
C TYR A 75 -24.28 5.94 -14.87
N ALA A 76 -25.37 6.10 -15.64
CA ALA A 76 -26.72 5.80 -15.19
C ALA A 76 -26.92 4.31 -14.88
N LEU A 77 -26.34 3.42 -15.69
CA LEU A 77 -26.41 1.97 -15.46
C LEU A 77 -25.59 1.57 -14.24
N LEU A 78 -24.37 2.10 -14.09
CA LEU A 78 -23.54 1.85 -12.92
C LEU A 78 -24.21 2.37 -11.63
N ARG A 79 -24.81 3.57 -11.67
CA ARG A 79 -25.60 4.10 -10.55
C ARG A 79 -26.73 3.16 -10.16
N LYS A 80 -27.44 2.59 -11.13
CA LYS A 80 -28.50 1.59 -10.90
C LYS A 80 -27.93 0.35 -10.21
N TRP A 81 -26.82 -0.20 -10.70
CA TRP A 81 -26.18 -1.37 -10.10
C TRP A 81 -25.72 -1.13 -8.66
N HIS A 82 -25.16 0.03 -8.34
CA HIS A 82 -24.82 0.41 -6.96
C HIS A 82 -26.05 0.52 -6.05
N GLY A 83 -27.26 0.64 -6.58
CA GLY A 83 -28.49 0.56 -5.79
C GLY A 83 -28.88 -0.86 -5.39
N GLU A 84 -28.29 -1.88 -6.04
CA GLU A 84 -28.64 -3.28 -5.82
C GLU A 84 -27.89 -3.87 -4.62
N LYS A 85 -28.63 -4.50 -3.70
CA LYS A 85 -28.06 -5.11 -2.48
C LYS A 85 -26.98 -6.14 -2.78
N GLU A 86 -27.20 -7.00 -3.77
CA GLU A 86 -26.25 -8.07 -4.13
C GLU A 86 -24.97 -7.50 -4.75
N PHE A 87 -25.05 -6.38 -5.47
CA PHE A 87 -23.87 -5.72 -6.03
C PHE A 87 -22.99 -5.17 -4.91
N LYS A 88 -23.58 -4.47 -3.93
CA LYS A 88 -22.87 -3.99 -2.74
C LYS A 88 -22.24 -5.12 -1.93
N LYS A 89 -22.98 -6.21 -1.68
CA LYS A 89 -22.44 -7.38 -0.99
C LYS A 89 -21.25 -8.00 -1.71
N THR A 90 -21.29 -8.01 -3.04
CA THR A 90 -20.20 -8.56 -3.86
C THR A 90 -18.96 -7.67 -3.78
N ILE A 91 -19.12 -6.34 -3.82
CA ILE A 91 -18.02 -5.38 -3.57
C ILE A 91 -17.41 -5.64 -2.20
N GLU A 92 -18.24 -5.74 -1.15
CA GLU A 92 -17.76 -5.97 0.22
C GLU A 92 -16.98 -7.27 0.35
N ARG A 93 -17.49 -8.35 -0.26
CA ARG A 93 -16.79 -9.63 -0.31
C ARG A 93 -15.43 -9.50 -0.98
N HIS A 94 -15.35 -8.84 -2.14
CA HIS A 94 -14.09 -8.65 -2.84
C HIS A 94 -13.13 -7.77 -2.05
N ARG A 95 -13.61 -6.74 -1.36
CA ARG A 95 -12.79 -5.92 -0.48
C ARG A 95 -12.18 -6.77 0.62
N LYS A 96 -12.99 -7.57 1.32
CA LYS A 96 -12.50 -8.49 2.36
C LYS A 96 -11.45 -9.46 1.82
N GLU A 97 -11.74 -10.13 0.71
CA GLU A 97 -10.79 -11.07 0.06
C GLU A 97 -9.48 -10.36 -0.34
N PHE A 98 -9.57 -9.13 -0.85
CA PHE A 98 -8.41 -8.33 -1.21
C PHE A 98 -7.60 -7.90 0.02
N THR A 99 -8.27 -7.44 1.09
CA THR A 99 -7.62 -7.07 2.35
C THR A 99 -6.85 -8.25 2.95
N GLU A 100 -7.42 -9.46 2.92
CA GLU A 100 -6.74 -10.68 3.36
C GLU A 100 -5.49 -10.98 2.53
N LEU A 101 -5.57 -10.83 1.20
CA LEU A 101 -4.42 -10.96 0.31
C LEU A 101 -3.35 -9.89 0.59
N PHE A 102 -3.76 -8.63 0.77
CA PHE A 102 -2.87 -7.51 1.08
C PHE A 102 -2.11 -7.75 2.40
N VAL A 103 -2.81 -8.16 3.46
CA VAL A 103 -2.20 -8.52 4.74
C VAL A 103 -1.18 -9.65 4.58
N SER A 104 -1.49 -10.67 3.78
CA SER A 104 -0.54 -11.75 3.49
C SER A 104 0.71 -11.23 2.78
N GLN A 105 0.56 -10.28 1.85
CA GLN A 105 1.69 -9.65 1.16
C GLN A 105 2.56 -8.83 2.13
N VAL A 106 1.94 -8.05 3.03
CA VAL A 106 2.67 -7.28 4.06
C VAL A 106 3.48 -8.20 4.96
N ARG A 107 2.94 -9.36 5.36
CA ARG A 107 3.69 -10.36 6.13
C ARG A 107 4.87 -10.94 5.35
N SER A 108 4.69 -11.20 4.05
CA SER A 108 5.80 -11.66 3.21
C SER A 108 6.91 -10.62 3.15
N LEU A 109 6.55 -9.34 2.97
CA LEU A 109 7.50 -8.23 3.01
C LEU A 109 8.22 -8.13 4.35
N ALA A 110 7.53 -8.39 5.47
CA ALA A 110 8.14 -8.41 6.80
C ALA A 110 9.17 -9.53 6.97
N VAL A 111 8.95 -10.69 6.36
CA VAL A 111 9.93 -11.78 6.33
C VAL A 111 11.18 -11.36 5.58
N ASP A 112 11.03 -10.67 4.44
CA ASP A 112 12.17 -10.17 3.67
C ASP A 112 12.87 -9.00 4.39
N ALA A 113 12.12 -8.10 5.02
CA ALA A 113 12.65 -7.05 5.88
C ALA A 113 13.51 -7.65 7.01
N LYS A 114 13.05 -8.75 7.62
CA LYS A 114 13.80 -9.47 8.64
C LYS A 114 15.13 -10.01 8.08
N LYS A 115 15.11 -10.70 6.94
CA LYS A 115 16.35 -11.20 6.30
C LYS A 115 17.35 -10.08 6.01
N ILE A 116 16.87 -8.97 5.45
CA ILE A 116 17.70 -7.78 5.19
C ILE A 116 18.29 -7.24 6.49
N THR A 117 17.49 -7.20 7.55
CA THR A 117 17.90 -6.75 8.89
C THR A 117 18.98 -7.66 9.47
N ASP A 118 18.76 -8.97 9.43
CA ASP A 118 19.69 -9.97 9.96
C ASP A 118 21.02 -9.95 9.19
N GLU A 119 20.97 -9.86 7.85
CA GLU A 119 22.16 -9.73 7.01
C GLU A 119 22.93 -8.44 7.31
N PHE A 120 22.24 -7.31 7.36
CA PHE A 120 22.85 -6.01 7.67
C PHE A 120 23.55 -6.06 9.04
N TYR A 121 22.93 -6.64 10.06
CA TYR A 121 23.53 -6.73 11.40
C TYR A 121 24.55 -7.85 11.60
N SER A 122 24.64 -8.80 10.68
CA SER A 122 25.73 -9.78 10.70
C SER A 122 27.10 -9.14 10.45
N ARG A 123 27.12 -7.94 9.86
CA ARG A 123 28.33 -7.17 9.57
C ARG A 123 28.90 -6.50 10.83
N PRO A 124 30.23 -6.29 10.90
CA PRO A 124 30.88 -5.48 11.93
C PRO A 124 30.30 -4.06 12.04
N VAL A 125 30.31 -3.49 13.25
CA VAL A 125 29.70 -2.16 13.53
C VAL A 125 30.37 -1.05 12.72
N ASP A 126 31.69 -1.12 12.58
CA ASP A 126 32.51 -0.20 11.81
C ASP A 126 32.22 -0.25 10.29
N GLU A 127 31.72 -1.38 9.79
CA GLU A 127 31.27 -1.49 8.39
C GLU A 127 29.89 -0.85 8.19
N ILE A 128 28.96 -1.01 9.15
CA ILE A 128 27.57 -0.58 8.96
C ILE A 128 27.31 0.87 9.33
N ILE A 129 28.18 1.51 10.11
CA ILE A 129 27.98 2.90 10.58
C ILE A 129 27.82 3.91 9.44
N ASN A 130 28.40 3.61 8.26
CA ASN A 130 28.32 4.45 7.07
C ASN A 130 27.43 3.85 5.97
N LEU A 131 26.74 2.74 6.24
CA LEU A 131 25.91 2.07 5.24
C LEU A 131 24.43 2.37 5.48
N GLN A 132 23.74 2.70 4.40
CA GLN A 132 22.30 2.77 4.42
C GLN A 132 21.72 1.34 4.40
N LYS A 133 20.92 1.00 5.41
CA LYS A 133 20.23 -0.30 5.45
C LYS A 133 19.28 -0.43 4.23
N PRO A 134 19.30 -1.54 3.49
CA PRO A 134 18.35 -1.77 2.40
C PRO A 134 16.91 -1.83 2.94
N VAL A 135 15.93 -1.59 2.07
CA VAL A 135 14.50 -1.76 2.38
C VAL A 135 13.88 -2.81 1.46
N PRO A 136 12.79 -3.48 1.87
CA PRO A 136 12.03 -4.35 0.98
C PRO A 136 11.52 -3.60 -0.26
N ASP A 137 11.32 -4.32 -1.36
CA ASP A 137 10.67 -3.78 -2.55
C ASP A 137 9.14 -3.70 -2.33
N TYR A 138 8.67 -2.50 -2.03
CA TYR A 138 7.24 -2.23 -1.83
C TYR A 138 6.47 -1.97 -3.13
N SER A 139 7.12 -1.88 -4.29
CA SER A 139 6.48 -1.50 -5.57
C SER A 139 5.29 -2.40 -5.95
N GLY A 140 5.32 -3.66 -5.51
CA GLY A 140 4.25 -4.61 -5.78
C GLY A 140 2.93 -4.26 -5.10
N LEU A 141 2.94 -3.51 -3.99
CA LEU A 141 1.71 -3.12 -3.30
C LEU A 141 0.84 -2.24 -4.19
N GLY A 142 1.44 -1.39 -5.01
CA GLY A 142 0.71 -0.42 -5.82
C GLY A 142 -0.21 0.46 -5.00
N THR A 143 -0.99 1.25 -5.71
CA THR A 143 -1.68 2.42 -5.15
C THR A 143 -2.98 2.64 -5.91
N GLY A 144 -3.76 3.62 -5.47
CA GLY A 144 -5.02 3.97 -6.15
C GLY A 144 -6.13 3.04 -5.78
N TYR A 145 -6.26 2.89 -4.47
CA TYR A 145 -7.38 2.23 -3.85
C TYR A 145 -8.51 3.24 -3.70
N ALA A 146 -9.74 2.77 -3.88
CA ALA A 146 -10.91 3.53 -3.47
C ALA A 146 -10.85 3.78 -1.95
N GLN A 147 -11.45 4.88 -1.47
CA GLN A 147 -11.43 5.25 -0.05
C GLN A 147 -11.87 4.09 0.85
N GLU A 148 -12.98 3.44 0.52
CA GLU A 148 -13.51 2.37 1.36
C GLU A 148 -12.58 1.14 1.38
N THR A 149 -11.75 0.97 0.35
CA THR A 149 -10.69 -0.04 0.35
C THR A 149 -9.54 0.40 1.24
N LEU A 150 -9.11 1.66 1.18
CA LEU A 150 -8.09 2.22 2.07
C LEU A 150 -8.49 2.08 3.54
N ASP A 151 -9.71 2.44 3.89
CA ASP A 151 -10.24 2.31 5.26
C ASP A 151 -10.11 0.86 5.76
N ALA A 152 -10.48 -0.11 4.92
CA ALA A 152 -10.38 -1.53 5.27
C ALA A 152 -8.92 -2.03 5.37
N LEU A 153 -8.01 -1.46 4.56
CA LEU A 153 -6.57 -1.75 4.67
C LEU A 153 -6.00 -1.16 5.97
N GLU A 154 -6.36 0.08 6.32
CA GLU A 154 -5.93 0.74 7.56
C GLU A 154 -6.35 -0.04 8.81
N ASP A 155 -7.62 -0.48 8.87
CA ASP A 155 -8.12 -1.33 9.96
C ASP A 155 -7.32 -2.64 10.09
N ALA A 156 -7.00 -3.26 8.94
CA ALA A 156 -6.23 -4.49 8.90
C ALA A 156 -4.76 -4.28 9.32
N LEU A 157 -4.14 -3.16 8.91
CA LEU A 157 -2.80 -2.77 9.33
C LEU A 157 -2.77 -2.47 10.83
N GLY A 158 -3.78 -1.80 11.39
CA GLY A 158 -3.90 -1.58 12.83
C GLY A 158 -3.93 -2.88 13.64
N SER A 159 -4.57 -3.92 13.11
CA SER A 159 -4.54 -5.27 13.69
C SER A 159 -3.13 -5.89 13.64
N LEU A 160 -2.39 -5.69 12.54
CA LEU A 160 -1.00 -6.16 12.43
C LEU A 160 -0.03 -5.42 13.37
N ILE A 161 -0.25 -4.13 13.63
CA ILE A 161 0.54 -3.37 14.63
C ILE A 161 0.37 -4.01 16.01
N SER A 162 -0.88 -4.33 16.38
CA SER A 162 -1.19 -4.96 17.67
C SER A 162 -0.51 -6.34 17.78
N GLU A 163 -0.62 -7.17 16.73
CA GLU A 163 0.06 -8.47 16.68
C GLU A 163 1.59 -8.34 16.77
N ALA A 164 2.19 -7.40 16.04
CA ALA A 164 3.62 -7.17 16.07
C ALA A 164 4.09 -6.76 17.47
N GLY A 165 3.30 -5.94 18.18
CA GLY A 165 3.53 -5.59 19.58
C GLY A 165 3.48 -6.80 20.51
N GLU A 166 2.44 -7.64 20.41
CA GLU A 166 2.27 -8.86 21.22
C GLU A 166 3.41 -9.85 21.01
N LYS A 167 3.84 -10.04 19.76
CA LYS A 167 4.91 -10.97 19.39
C LYS A 167 6.31 -10.38 19.52
N GLN A 168 6.42 -9.09 19.83
CA GLN A 168 7.66 -8.32 19.78
C GLN A 168 8.37 -8.45 18.41
N ASP A 169 7.59 -8.56 17.33
CA ASP A 169 8.12 -8.69 15.97
C ASP A 169 8.41 -7.31 15.38
N ILE A 170 9.62 -6.84 15.63
CA ILE A 170 10.10 -5.53 15.18
C ILE A 170 10.10 -5.41 13.66
N SER A 171 10.37 -6.51 12.93
CA SER A 171 10.40 -6.48 11.46
C SER A 171 9.00 -6.30 10.89
N LEU A 172 8.01 -6.99 11.45
CA LEU A 172 6.61 -6.79 11.09
C LEU A 172 6.15 -5.37 11.43
N LEU A 173 6.47 -4.87 12.63
CA LEU A 173 6.08 -3.52 13.03
C LEU A 173 6.59 -2.46 12.05
N PHE A 174 7.89 -2.46 11.72
CA PHE A 174 8.44 -1.50 10.77
C PHE A 174 7.86 -1.64 9.37
N THR A 175 7.65 -2.87 8.90
CA THR A 175 7.04 -3.11 7.58
C THR A 175 5.62 -2.54 7.53
N VAL A 176 4.83 -2.72 8.59
CA VAL A 176 3.46 -2.18 8.65
C VAL A 176 3.48 -0.65 8.65
N LEU A 177 4.39 -0.03 9.41
CA LEU A 177 4.55 1.42 9.43
C LEU A 177 4.97 1.99 8.07
N ASP A 178 5.94 1.36 7.40
CA ASP A 178 6.35 1.70 6.04
C ASP A 178 5.14 1.62 5.08
N VAL A 179 4.37 0.53 5.15
CA VAL A 179 3.19 0.35 4.28
C VAL A 179 2.10 1.37 4.55
N SER A 180 1.81 1.69 5.82
CA SER A 180 0.86 2.75 6.18
C SER A 180 1.27 4.10 5.59
N GLU A 181 2.56 4.43 5.65
CA GLU A 181 3.10 5.68 5.10
C GLU A 181 2.98 5.72 3.56
N ILE A 182 3.17 4.59 2.86
CA ILE A 182 2.96 4.50 1.40
C ILE A 182 1.51 4.85 1.09
N LEU A 183 0.56 4.19 1.76
CA LEU A 183 -0.86 4.37 1.50
C LEU A 183 -1.31 5.81 1.77
N GLU A 184 -0.93 6.38 2.92
CA GLU A 184 -1.27 7.75 3.32
C GLU A 184 -0.71 8.76 2.29
N THR A 185 0.56 8.60 1.90
CA THR A 185 1.20 9.53 0.98
C THR A 185 0.62 9.46 -0.43
N CYS A 186 0.34 8.25 -0.93
CA CYS A 186 -0.33 8.07 -2.23
C CYS A 186 -1.64 8.83 -2.26
N PHE A 187 -2.42 8.66 -1.20
CA PHE A 187 -3.76 9.18 -1.10
C PHE A 187 -3.77 10.71 -1.07
N LEU A 188 -2.94 11.33 -0.22
CA LEU A 188 -2.84 12.78 -0.13
C LEU A 188 -2.39 13.42 -1.46
N ARG A 189 -1.42 12.80 -2.15
CA ARG A 189 -0.93 13.28 -3.45
C ARG A 189 -1.99 13.15 -4.54
N TYR A 190 -2.70 12.03 -4.60
CA TYR A 190 -3.81 11.85 -5.53
C TYR A 190 -4.94 12.87 -5.30
N GLN A 191 -5.32 13.11 -4.04
CA GLN A 191 -6.31 14.15 -3.73
C GLN A 191 -5.85 15.57 -4.09
N GLY A 192 -4.53 15.81 -4.09
CA GLY A 192 -3.91 17.05 -4.56
C GLY A 192 -3.94 17.24 -6.09
N GLY A 193 -4.50 16.30 -6.85
CA GLY A 193 -4.63 16.38 -8.30
C GLY A 193 -3.48 15.77 -9.10
N LEU A 194 -2.53 15.10 -8.43
CA LEU A 194 -1.51 14.30 -9.12
C LEU A 194 -2.16 13.06 -9.76
N ASP A 195 -1.65 12.69 -10.93
CA ASP A 195 -2.01 11.41 -11.53
C ASP A 195 -1.63 10.26 -10.59
N LEU A 196 -2.43 9.21 -10.60
CA LEU A 196 -2.27 8.10 -9.68
C LEU A 196 -0.90 7.42 -9.77
N GLU A 197 -0.34 7.27 -10.97
CA GLU A 197 0.97 6.65 -11.17
C GLU A 197 2.10 7.53 -10.65
N VAL A 198 1.95 8.85 -10.80
CA VAL A 198 2.90 9.83 -10.25
C VAL A 198 2.80 9.84 -8.73
N ALA A 199 1.59 9.91 -8.17
CA ALA A 199 1.36 9.81 -6.73
C ALA A 199 1.87 8.48 -6.16
N ALA A 200 1.77 7.39 -6.92
CA ALA A 200 2.30 6.08 -6.53
C ALA A 200 3.81 6.06 -6.46
N SER A 201 4.44 6.53 -7.54
CA SER A 201 5.88 6.64 -7.64
C SER A 201 6.39 7.56 -6.55
N GLU A 202 5.78 8.73 -6.36
CA GLU A 202 6.08 9.67 -5.29
C GLU A 202 5.87 9.08 -3.90
N ALA A 203 4.88 8.24 -3.67
CA ALA A 203 4.64 7.63 -2.36
C ALA A 203 5.58 6.47 -2.04
N HIS A 204 5.89 5.64 -3.03
CA HIS A 204 6.96 4.64 -2.92
C HIS A 204 8.32 5.33 -2.73
N LEU A 205 8.55 6.42 -3.47
CA LEU A 205 9.66 7.34 -3.21
C LEU A 205 9.52 7.95 -1.83
N ASN A 206 8.32 8.27 -1.32
CA ASN A 206 8.13 8.93 -0.03
C ASN A 206 8.30 8.01 1.16
N VAL A 207 8.09 6.71 1.05
CA VAL A 207 8.53 5.76 2.10
C VAL A 207 10.01 5.41 1.96
N SER A 208 10.50 5.48 0.73
CA SER A 208 11.92 5.70 0.48
C SER A 208 12.39 7.11 0.89
N ARG A 209 11.50 8.03 1.34
CA ARG A 209 11.75 9.43 1.76
C ARG A 209 11.15 9.83 3.16
N GLY A 210 10.60 8.90 3.96
CA GLY A 210 10.15 9.09 5.36
C GLY A 210 9.44 10.42 5.71
N ILE A 211 8.12 10.56 5.59
CA ILE A 211 7.34 11.76 6.02
C ILE A 211 6.20 11.39 7.02
N ASP A 212 5.63 12.39 7.69
CA ASP A 212 5.14 12.44 9.09
C ASP A 212 3.77 11.85 9.48
N ASN A 213 3.73 11.13 10.63
CA ASN A 213 2.50 10.94 11.45
C ASN A 213 2.80 10.95 12.98
N LYS A 214 1.82 11.29 13.84
CA LYS A 214 1.97 11.53 15.30
C LYS A 214 2.34 10.30 16.14
N ALA A 215 1.87 9.10 15.78
CA ALA A 215 2.30 7.86 16.43
C ALA A 215 3.79 7.59 16.20
N PHE A 216 4.31 8.08 15.08
CA PHE A 216 5.70 7.98 14.65
C PHE A 216 6.64 8.87 15.50
N ILE A 217 6.17 10.02 16.00
CA ILE A 217 6.95 10.95 16.84
C ILE A 217 7.37 10.32 18.17
N TYR A 218 6.52 9.46 18.76
CA TYR A 218 6.83 8.81 20.05
C TYR A 218 7.88 7.71 19.92
N GLY A 219 7.80 6.87 18.87
CA GLY A 219 8.84 5.89 18.56
C GLY A 219 10.18 6.56 18.23
N ARG A 220 10.11 7.67 17.49
CA ARG A 220 11.23 8.55 17.19
C ARG A 220 11.90 9.09 18.48
N LEU A 221 11.13 9.66 19.39
CA LEU A 221 11.64 10.17 20.67
C LEU A 221 12.32 9.07 21.51
N ALA A 222 11.82 7.84 21.50
CA ALA A 222 12.41 6.72 22.23
C ALA A 222 13.80 6.34 21.67
N ILE A 223 13.92 6.26 20.35
CA ILE A 223 15.18 5.96 19.66
C ILE A 223 16.23 7.07 19.90
N VAL A 224 15.84 8.36 19.78
CA VAL A 224 16.76 9.48 20.04
C VAL A 224 17.22 9.50 21.50
N ARG A 225 16.34 9.13 22.44
CA ARG A 225 16.71 9.00 23.86
C ARG A 225 17.70 7.86 24.07
N ALA A 226 17.45 6.68 23.50
CA ALA A 226 18.36 5.55 23.57
C ALA A 226 19.74 5.87 22.96
N ALA A 227 19.76 6.56 21.81
CA ALA A 227 20.97 7.05 21.17
C ALA A 227 21.76 8.03 22.05
N LYS A 228 21.09 9.02 22.65
CA LYS A 228 21.72 9.95 23.59
C LYS A 228 22.30 9.21 24.80
N GLU A 229 21.59 8.22 25.31
CA GLU A 229 22.03 7.44 26.46
C GLU A 229 23.26 6.57 26.13
N ALA A 230 23.33 5.96 24.94
CA ALA A 230 24.50 5.22 24.49
C ALA A 230 25.73 6.10 24.20
N LEU A 231 25.54 7.36 23.78
CA LEU A 231 26.64 8.31 23.64
C LEU A 231 27.20 8.75 25.00
N ILE A 232 26.34 8.91 26.02
CA ILE A 232 26.74 9.36 27.36
C ILE A 232 27.34 8.19 28.17
N HIS A 233 26.85 6.97 27.97
CA HIS A 233 27.23 5.79 28.73
C HIS A 233 27.50 4.58 27.82
N PRO A 234 28.52 4.62 26.95
CA PRO A 234 28.75 3.59 25.92
C PRO A 234 29.06 2.20 26.50
N ASP A 235 29.52 2.13 27.74
CA ASP A 235 29.79 0.93 28.52
C ASP A 235 28.53 0.22 29.06
N ARG A 236 27.40 0.94 29.13
CA ARG A 236 26.11 0.37 29.59
C ARG A 236 25.36 -0.41 28.50
N PHE A 237 25.80 -0.30 27.26
CA PHE A 237 25.15 -0.94 26.11
C PHE A 237 26.05 -2.07 25.62
N ASN A 238 25.51 -3.28 25.56
CA ASN A 238 26.19 -4.37 24.89
C ASN A 238 26.15 -4.14 23.36
N GLU A 239 26.87 -4.96 22.60
CA GLU A 239 26.93 -4.83 21.14
C GLU A 239 25.55 -4.95 20.45
N GLU A 240 24.64 -5.75 21.00
CA GLU A 240 23.29 -5.89 20.46
C GLU A 240 22.47 -4.60 20.67
N ASP A 241 22.56 -3.99 21.85
CA ASP A 241 21.87 -2.74 22.15
C ASP A 241 22.42 -1.58 21.30
N LYS A 242 23.74 -1.52 21.09
CA LYS A 242 24.35 -0.55 20.17
C LYS A 242 23.84 -0.73 18.75
N LYS A 243 23.75 -1.97 18.25
CA LYS A 243 23.17 -2.27 16.92
C LYS A 243 21.71 -1.85 16.81
N ARG A 244 20.89 -2.06 17.85
CA ARG A 244 19.49 -1.59 17.89
C ARG A 244 19.38 -0.06 17.89
N ILE A 245 20.29 0.62 18.58
CA ILE A 245 20.35 2.09 18.58
C ILE A 245 20.77 2.62 17.21
N ILE A 246 21.79 2.03 16.59
CA ILE A 246 22.19 2.33 15.21
C ILE A 246 21.01 2.09 14.25
N LEU A 247 20.25 0.99 14.39
CA LEU A 247 19.04 0.75 13.58
C LEU A 247 18.06 1.92 13.63
N GLY A 248 17.79 2.38 14.85
CA GLY A 248 16.89 3.48 15.08
C GLY A 248 17.44 4.77 14.48
N LEU A 249 18.72 5.07 14.72
CA LEU A 249 19.39 6.27 14.22
C LEU A 249 19.49 6.31 12.70
N SER A 250 19.88 5.22 12.03
CA SER A 250 19.92 5.17 10.56
C SER A 250 18.51 5.29 9.95
N SER A 251 17.47 4.87 10.67
CA SER A 251 16.08 5.15 10.25
C SER A 251 15.70 6.62 10.42
N PHE A 252 16.33 7.32 11.36
CA PHE A 252 16.20 8.76 11.58
C PHE A 252 17.01 9.64 10.62
N GLU A 253 18.27 9.29 10.38
CA GLU A 253 19.15 10.01 9.45
C GLU A 253 18.50 10.05 8.08
N ARG A 254 18.02 8.89 7.63
CA ARG A 254 17.15 8.78 6.47
C ARG A 254 16.05 9.83 6.54
N TYR A 255 15.17 9.76 7.54
CA TYR A 255 14.06 10.72 7.69
C TYR A 255 14.50 12.20 7.54
N PHE A 256 15.60 12.61 8.19
CA PHE A 256 16.07 14.00 8.14
C PHE A 256 16.64 14.40 6.78
N GLU A 257 17.52 13.58 6.20
CA GLU A 257 18.06 13.81 4.85
C GLU A 257 16.94 13.99 3.84
N ARG A 258 15.88 13.19 4.01
CA ARG A 258 14.75 13.16 3.10
C ARG A 258 13.78 14.33 3.28
N ARG A 259 13.61 14.85 4.51
CA ARG A 259 12.86 16.09 4.80
C ARG A 259 13.55 17.32 4.24
N ILE A 260 14.87 17.38 4.37
CA ILE A 260 15.68 18.49 3.81
C ILE A 260 15.49 18.56 2.30
N GLY A 261 15.59 17.42 1.58
CA GLY A 261 15.36 17.39 0.14
C GLY A 261 13.95 17.80 -0.29
N ALA A 262 12.90 17.42 0.45
CA ALA A 262 11.52 17.81 0.13
C ALA A 262 11.22 19.30 0.40
N GLU A 263 11.89 19.91 1.39
CA GLU A 263 11.84 21.35 1.64
C GLU A 263 12.62 22.12 0.56
N GLU A 264 13.74 21.58 0.07
CA GLU A 264 14.51 22.13 -1.06
C GLU A 264 13.70 22.12 -2.37
N GLU A 265 13.11 20.98 -2.77
CA GLU A 265 12.26 20.88 -3.98
C GLU A 265 11.09 21.88 -3.94
N ARG A 266 10.42 22.04 -2.78
CA ARG A 266 9.32 23.00 -2.63
C ARG A 266 9.77 24.46 -2.79
N ASN A 267 10.95 24.80 -2.28
CA ASN A 267 11.48 26.16 -2.41
C ASN A 267 11.89 26.48 -3.85
N GLU A 268 12.37 25.49 -4.62
CA GLU A 268 12.70 25.65 -6.05
C GLU A 268 11.45 25.90 -6.91
N ASP A 269 10.34 25.21 -6.62
CA ASP A 269 9.06 25.43 -7.29
C ASP A 269 8.46 26.81 -6.98
N GLU A 270 8.63 27.32 -5.75
CA GLU A 270 8.17 28.66 -5.35
C GLU A 270 9.02 29.80 -5.93
N GLU A 271 10.29 29.56 -6.29
CA GLU A 271 11.17 30.55 -6.93
C GLU A 271 10.98 30.65 -8.46
N THR A 272 10.27 29.70 -9.08
CA THR A 272 10.06 29.65 -10.53
C THR A 272 8.66 30.12 -11.00
N GLU A 273 7.76 30.46 -10.08
CA GLU A 273 6.46 31.12 -10.34
C GLU A 273 6.52 32.67 -10.22
#